data_AF-A0A821Q4L3-F1
#
_entry.id   AF-A0A821Q4L3-F1
#
_cell.length_a   1.000
_cell.length_b   1.000
_cell.length_c   1.000
_cell.angle_alpha   90.00
_cell.angle_beta   90.00
_cell.angle_gamma   90.00
#
_symmetry.space_group_name_H-M   'P 1'
#
loop_
_entity.id
_entity.type
_entity.pdbx_description
1 polymer ?
#
loop_
_entity_poly.entity_id
_entity_poly.type
_entity_poly.pdbx_seq_one_letter_code
_entity_poly.pdbx_strand_id
1 'polypeptide(L)'
;TLDDWQSLRTKTEQLQCFGDNAFRTYVNGVLPIFDEFIQTYQGNVNKEFWIKVCDITRNPRMKYGGGGSGKLITGWLLQLFGLEMPT
;
A
#
# COMPACT_ATOMS: atom_id res chain seq x y z
N THR A 1 17.92 -0.09 7.33
CA THR A 1 17.88 0.22 8.78
C THR A 1 16.64 1.07 9.05
N LEU A 2 16.37 1.47 10.30
CA LEU A 2 15.30 2.43 10.61
C LEU A 2 15.50 3.75 9.86
N ASP A 3 16.75 4.25 9.86
CA ASP A 3 17.12 5.51 9.21
C ASP A 3 16.88 5.48 7.70
N ASP A 4 17.16 4.33 7.05
CA ASP A 4 16.88 4.17 5.61
C ASP A 4 15.39 4.31 5.29
N TRP A 5 14.53 3.72 6.13
CA TRP A 5 13.06 3.79 5.93
C TRP A 5 12.51 5.19 6.21
N GLN A 6 13.02 5.86 7.23
CA GLN A 6 12.68 7.26 7.50
C GLN A 6 13.15 8.17 6.36
N SER A 7 14.37 7.97 5.87
CA SER A 7 14.92 8.73 4.73
C SER A 7 14.11 8.49 3.47
N LEU A 8 13.73 7.23 3.19
CA LEU A 8 12.89 6.88 2.05
C LEU A 8 11.53 7.59 2.13
N ARG A 9 10.85 7.53 3.28
CA ARG A 9 9.58 8.22 3.50
C ARG A 9 9.67 9.71 3.21
N THR A 10 10.66 10.40 3.80
CA THR A 10 10.85 11.84 3.59
C THR A 10 11.16 12.17 2.13
N LYS A 11 12.02 11.40 1.47
CA LYS A 11 12.34 11.63 0.04
C LYS A 11 11.14 11.35 -0.86
N THR A 12 10.33 10.34 -0.55
CA THR A 12 9.10 10.04 -1.29
C THR A 12 8.05 11.14 -1.12
N GLU A 13 7.91 11.71 0.08
CA GLU A 13 7.03 12.86 0.32
C GLU A 13 7.44 14.07 -0.53
N GLN A 14 8.75 14.31 -0.68
CA GLN A 14 9.26 15.38 -1.54
C GLN A 14 8.91 15.16 -3.02
N LEU A 15 8.62 13.92 -3.46
CA LEU A 15 8.28 13.67 -4.87
C LEU A 15 6.95 14.33 -5.28
N GLN A 16 6.07 14.68 -4.34
CA GLN A 16 4.79 15.33 -4.64
C GLN A 16 4.91 16.61 -5.46
N CYS A 17 6.08 17.27 -5.43
CA CYS A 17 6.33 18.49 -6.20
C CYS A 17 6.56 18.24 -7.71
N PHE A 18 6.89 17.02 -8.13
CA PHE A 18 7.27 16.70 -9.50
C PHE A 18 6.15 16.12 -10.37
N GLY A 19 4.97 15.84 -9.80
CA GLY A 19 3.89 15.15 -10.49
C GLY A 19 2.57 15.89 -10.55
N ASP A 20 1.69 15.38 -11.41
CA ASP A 20 0.30 15.78 -11.51
C ASP A 20 -0.52 15.30 -10.28
N ASN A 21 -1.83 15.58 -10.28
CA ASN A 21 -2.70 15.17 -9.19
C ASN A 21 -2.74 13.65 -9.00
N ALA A 22 -2.64 12.85 -10.07
CA ALA A 22 -2.65 11.40 -9.99
C ALA A 22 -1.38 10.89 -9.28
N PHE A 23 -0.23 11.45 -9.63
CA PHE A 23 1.03 11.13 -8.96
C PHE A 23 1.03 11.55 -7.49
N ARG A 24 0.45 12.71 -7.15
CA ARG A 24 0.28 13.12 -5.75
C ARG A 24 -0.61 12.17 -4.96
N THR A 25 -1.71 11.71 -5.55
CA THR A 25 -2.57 10.68 -4.96
C THR A 25 -1.80 9.40 -4.70
N TYR A 26 -1.00 8.95 -5.67
CA TYR A 26 -0.12 7.80 -5.48
C TYR A 26 0.85 8.00 -4.31
N VAL A 27 1.57 9.12 -4.25
CA VAL A 27 2.51 9.41 -3.16
C VAL A 27 1.78 9.44 -1.82
N ASN A 28 0.62 10.09 -1.74
CA ASN A 28 -0.21 10.13 -0.54
C ASN A 28 -0.69 8.75 -0.08
N GLY A 29 -0.91 7.81 -1.01
CA GLY A 29 -1.23 6.42 -0.68
C GLY A 29 -0.04 5.62 -0.16
N VAL A 30 1.17 5.92 -0.65
CA VAL A 30 2.39 5.18 -0.28
C VAL A 30 2.96 5.59 1.08
N LEU A 31 2.87 6.86 1.46
CA LEU A 31 3.48 7.34 2.71
C LEU A 31 2.97 6.63 3.98
N PRO A 32 1.65 6.40 4.18
CA PRO A 32 1.13 5.67 5.34
C PRO A 32 1.63 4.22 5.42
N ILE A 33 1.99 3.62 4.29
CA ILE A 33 2.53 2.25 4.24
C ILE A 33 3.95 2.25 4.79
N PHE A 34 4.77 3.24 4.40
CA PHE A 34 6.09 3.42 4.99
C PHE A 34 6.00 3.70 6.49
N ASP A 35 4.98 4.43 6.95
CA ASP A 35 4.71 4.59 8.37
C ASP A 35 4.47 3.24 9.06
N GLU A 36 3.67 2.35 8.47
CA GLU A 36 3.44 1.00 9.02
C GLU A 36 4.72 0.15 9.07
N PHE A 37 5.60 0.24 8.07
CA PHE A 37 6.91 -0.42 8.09
C PHE A 37 7.82 0.13 9.21
N ILE A 38 7.86 1.46 9.38
CA ILE A 38 8.63 2.13 10.43
C ILE A 38 8.11 1.73 11.81
N GLN A 39 6.79 1.81 12.03
CA GLN A 39 6.16 1.42 13.29
C GLN A 39 6.42 -0.05 13.63
N THR A 40 6.29 -0.93 12.64
CA THR A 40 6.58 -2.37 12.80
C THR A 40 8.03 -2.62 13.19
N TYR A 41 8.98 -1.94 12.54
CA TYR A 41 10.40 -2.02 12.89
C TYR A 41 10.66 -1.58 14.34
N GLN A 42 9.93 -0.58 14.82
CA GLN A 42 10.03 -0.05 16.19
C GLN A 42 9.28 -0.89 17.24
N GLY A 43 8.61 -1.98 16.83
CA GLY A 43 7.86 -2.87 17.73
C GLY A 43 6.38 -2.52 17.90
N ASN A 44 5.89 -1.46 17.24
CA ASN A 44 4.49 -1.03 17.26
C ASN A 44 3.71 -1.67 16.12
N VAL A 45 3.45 -2.97 16.22
CA VAL A 45 2.84 -3.75 15.13
C VAL A 45 1.32 -3.51 15.04
N ASN A 46 0.86 -2.89 13.96
CA ASN A 46 -0.57 -2.81 13.61
C ASN A 46 -1.06 -4.14 13.01
N LYS A 47 -1.56 -5.04 13.85
CA LYS A 47 -2.00 -6.37 13.42
C LYS A 47 -3.12 -6.32 12.38
N GLU A 48 -4.04 -5.35 12.49
CA GLU A 48 -5.16 -5.23 11.56
C GLU A 48 -4.68 -4.86 10.15
N PHE A 49 -3.74 -3.91 10.06
CA PHE A 49 -3.07 -3.57 8.81
C PHE A 49 -2.42 -4.81 8.18
N TRP A 50 -1.55 -5.51 8.92
CA TRP A 50 -0.81 -6.67 8.40
C TRP A 50 -1.70 -7.86 8.05
N ILE A 51 -2.79 -8.09 8.79
CA ILE A 51 -3.78 -9.12 8.43
C ILE A 51 -4.42 -8.78 7.09
N LYS A 52 -4.82 -7.52 6.86
CA LYS A 52 -5.44 -7.08 5.60
C LYS A 52 -4.47 -7.11 4.42
N VAL A 53 -3.18 -6.83 4.65
CA VAL A 53 -2.13 -6.98 3.61
C VAL A 53 -1.97 -8.43 3.16
N CYS A 54 -2.14 -9.38 4.08
CA CYS A 54 -1.98 -10.81 3.83
C CYS A 54 -3.30 -11.55 3.53
N ASP A 55 -4.45 -10.87 3.57
CA ASP A 55 -5.76 -11.52 3.38
C ASP A 55 -6.08 -11.69 1.90
N ILE A 56 -5.52 -12.77 1.34
CA ILE A 56 -5.75 -13.25 -0.02
C ILE A 56 -6.99 -14.17 -0.12
N THR A 57 -7.78 -14.32 0.95
CA THR A 57 -8.77 -15.43 1.05
C THR A 57 -10.17 -15.06 1.52
N ARG A 58 -10.41 -13.91 2.16
CA ARG A 58 -11.70 -13.63 2.83
C ARG A 58 -12.66 -12.70 2.09
N ASN A 59 -12.39 -12.31 0.84
CA ASN A 59 -13.32 -11.45 0.10
C ASN A 59 -14.12 -12.23 -0.98
N PRO A 60 -15.35 -12.68 -0.69
CA PRO A 60 -16.20 -13.43 -1.62
C PRO A 60 -16.77 -12.59 -2.78
N ARG A 61 -16.49 -11.28 -2.85
CA ARG A 61 -16.93 -10.37 -3.94
C ARG A 61 -15.82 -10.01 -4.93
N MET A 62 -14.65 -10.67 -4.87
CA MET A 62 -13.58 -10.47 -5.84
C MET A 62 -13.94 -11.04 -7.22
N LYS A 63 -14.41 -10.19 -8.13
CA LYS A 63 -14.45 -10.42 -9.57
C LYS A 63 -13.98 -9.18 -10.31
N TYR A 64 -12.77 -9.23 -10.88
CA TYR A 64 -12.37 -8.63 -12.16
C TYR A 64 -11.09 -9.37 -12.62
N GLY A 65 -10.99 -10.07 -13.76
CA GLY A 65 -11.93 -10.38 -14.82
C GLY A 65 -11.41 -11.59 -15.63
N GLY A 66 -12.32 -12.20 -16.42
CA GLY A 66 -12.01 -13.03 -17.59
C GLY A 66 -11.06 -14.22 -17.44
N GLY A 67 -11.60 -15.38 -17.00
CA GLY A 67 -11.09 -16.70 -17.38
C GLY A 67 -9.77 -17.16 -16.76
N GLY A 68 -9.82 -18.22 -15.95
CA GLY A 68 -8.65 -19.04 -15.64
C GLY A 68 -7.92 -18.68 -14.34
N SER A 69 -8.23 -19.45 -13.29
CA SER A 69 -7.33 -19.85 -12.19
C SER A 69 -6.04 -19.04 -11.98
N GLY A 70 -6.09 -18.02 -11.11
CA GLY A 70 -4.90 -17.37 -10.55
C GLY A 70 -5.26 -16.44 -9.40
N LYS A 71 -4.79 -16.77 -8.18
CA LYS A 71 -5.00 -15.97 -6.96
C LYS A 71 -4.20 -14.67 -7.06
N LEU A 72 -4.89 -13.54 -7.16
CA LEU A 72 -4.29 -12.21 -7.23
C LEU A 72 -4.12 -11.63 -5.83
N ILE A 73 -2.94 -11.07 -5.57
CA ILE A 73 -2.57 -10.43 -4.31
C ILE A 73 -3.47 -9.21 -4.08
N THR A 74 -4.20 -9.19 -2.97
CA THR A 74 -5.01 -8.05 -2.52
C THR A 74 -4.40 -7.41 -1.31
N GLY A 75 -3.92 -6.20 -1.49
CA GLY A 75 -3.40 -5.32 -0.45
C GLY A 75 -3.05 -3.98 -1.05
N TRP A 76 -2.31 -3.16 -0.31
CA TRP A 76 -1.76 -1.88 -0.79
C TRP A 76 -0.94 -1.97 -2.09
N LEU A 77 -0.57 -3.19 -2.53
CA LEU A 77 -0.06 -3.44 -3.88
C LEU A 77 -0.99 -2.91 -4.98
N LEU A 78 -2.30 -2.81 -4.76
CA LEU A 78 -3.24 -2.15 -5.67
C LEU A 78 -3.19 -0.62 -5.56
N GLN A 79 -2.94 -0.08 -4.34
CA GLN A 79 -2.74 1.36 -4.12
C GLN A 79 -1.43 1.85 -4.74
N LEU A 80 -0.42 0.98 -4.85
CA LEU A 80 0.80 1.17 -5.64
C LEU A 80 0.51 1.43 -7.13
N PHE A 81 -0.68 1.06 -7.63
CA PHE A 81 -1.11 1.33 -9.01
C PHE A 81 -2.23 2.39 -9.09
N GLY A 82 -2.52 3.10 -8.00
CA GLY A 82 -3.55 4.16 -7.98
C GLY A 82 -4.98 3.65 -8.18
N LEU A 83 -5.25 2.38 -7.86
CA LEU A 83 -6.58 1.77 -8.03
C LEU A 83 -7.40 1.90 -6.73
N GLU A 84 -8.54 2.57 -6.81
CA GLU A 84 -9.48 2.66 -5.68
C GLU A 84 -10.31 1.38 -5.53
N MET A 85 -10.60 1.01 -4.29
CA MET A 85 -11.51 -0.09 -4.02
C MET A 85 -12.94 0.32 -4.43
N PRO A 86 -13.66 -0.51 -5.20
CA PRO A 86 -15.04 -0.23 -5.52
C PRO A 86 -15.86 -0.21 -4.22
N THR A 87 -16.54 0.91 -3.95
CA THR A 87 -17.52 1.08 -2.86
C THR A 87 -18.72 0.17 -3.02
#